data_AF-A0A6I7XGD3-F1
#
_entry.id   AF-A0A6I7XGD3-F1
#
_cell.length_a   1.000
_cell.length_b   1.000
_cell.length_c   1.000
_cell.angle_alpha   90.00
_cell.angle_beta   90.00
_cell.angle_gamma   90.00
#
_symmetry.space_group_name_H-M   'P 1'
#
loop_
_entity.id
_entity.type
_entity.pdbx_description
1 polymer ?
#
loop_
_entity_poly.entity_id
_entity_poly.type
_entity_poly.pdbx_seq_one_letter_code
_entity_poly.pdbx_strand_id
1 'polypeptide(L)'
;MKCYGDTPITKPAMDYDSDENKVYIPIIQDKCVKEILEKVWGIYKSFSAWSLRNLTHKTGSPWDPSFERKSMFIDIPEEEVKEYYTKYITALLDEDD
;
A
#
# COMPACT_ATOMS: atom_id res chain seq x y z
N MET A 1 5.15 14.58 10.20
CA MET A 1 6.42 14.81 9.47
C MET A 1 7.03 13.46 9.11
N LYS A 2 7.46 13.22 7.85
CA LYS A 2 8.15 11.96 7.48
C LYS A 2 9.54 11.96 8.11
N CYS A 3 9.74 11.15 9.15
CA CYS A 3 10.96 11.15 9.97
C CYS A 3 11.99 10.08 9.58
N TYR A 4 11.68 9.18 8.64
CA TYR A 4 12.55 8.05 8.28
C TYR A 4 13.15 8.10 6.87
N GLY A 5 12.62 8.89 5.93
CA GLY A 5 13.20 8.97 4.58
C GLY A 5 13.37 7.59 3.92
N ASP A 6 14.61 7.23 3.58
CA ASP A 6 15.05 5.92 3.07
C ASP A 6 15.57 4.96 4.16
N THR A 7 15.57 5.38 5.43
CA THR A 7 15.98 4.56 6.58
C THR A 7 14.83 3.69 7.11
N PRO A 8 15.13 2.59 7.82
CA PRO A 8 14.11 1.71 8.38
C PRO A 8 13.16 2.45 9.34
N ILE A 9 11.87 2.12 9.26
CA ILE A 9 10.86 2.63 10.20
C ILE A 9 11.02 1.90 11.53
N THR A 10 11.44 2.61 12.58
CA THR A 10 11.70 2.00 13.90
C THR A 10 10.73 2.43 15.00
N LYS A 11 9.78 3.33 14.73
CA LYS A 11 8.78 3.77 15.70
C LYS A 11 7.38 3.81 15.08
N PRO A 12 6.32 3.68 15.89
CA PRO A 12 4.94 3.84 15.44
C PRO A 12 4.71 5.20 14.78
N ALA A 13 3.71 5.27 13.90
CA ALA A 13 3.16 6.54 13.45
C ALA A 13 2.57 7.30 14.65
N MET A 14 2.77 8.61 14.69
CA MET A 14 2.25 9.48 15.75
C MET A 14 1.74 10.76 15.13
N ASP A 15 0.61 11.24 15.61
CA ASP A 15 0.07 12.56 15.28
C ASP A 15 -0.06 13.40 16.54
N TYR A 16 -0.05 14.73 16.40
CA TYR A 16 -0.13 15.66 17.51
C TYR A 16 -1.29 16.63 17.30
N ASP A 17 -2.24 16.61 18.24
CA ASP A 17 -3.35 17.55 18.31
C ASP A 17 -2.96 18.73 19.22
N SER A 18 -2.85 19.92 18.63
CA SER A 18 -2.48 21.14 19.35
C SER A 18 -3.59 21.69 20.23
N ASP A 19 -4.85 21.43 19.88
CA ASP A 19 -6.01 21.96 20.60
C ASP A 19 -6.26 21.14 21.87
N GLU A 20 -6.07 19.82 21.80
CA GLU A 20 -6.16 18.93 22.95
C GLU A 20 -4.84 18.74 23.70
N ASN A 21 -3.71 19.20 23.14
CA ASN A 21 -2.35 18.95 23.61
C ASN A 21 -2.08 17.45 23.86
N LYS A 22 -2.45 16.61 22.88
CA LYS A 22 -2.32 15.14 22.97
C LYS A 22 -1.58 14.57 21.77
N VAL A 23 -0.82 13.51 22.03
CA VAL A 23 -0.21 12.67 20.98
C VAL A 23 -1.13 11.49 20.72
N TYR A 24 -1.56 11.34 19.48
CA TYR A 24 -2.34 10.20 19.01
C TYR A 24 -1.42 9.16 18.36
N ILE A 25 -1.53 7.92 18.84
CA ILE A 25 -0.90 6.76 18.20
C ILE A 25 -2.04 5.89 17.65
N PRO A 26 -2.11 5.64 16.35
CA PRO A 26 -3.13 4.79 15.78
C PRO A 26 -2.92 3.36 16.27
N ILE A 27 -3.86 2.86 17.07
CA ILE A 27 -3.89 1.46 17.51
C ILE A 27 -5.08 0.79 16.84
N ILE A 28 -4.78 -0.11 15.91
CA ILE A 28 -5.79 -0.92 15.25
C ILE A 28 -6.32 -1.93 16.29
N GLN A 29 -7.64 -1.98 16.46
CA GLN A 29 -8.29 -2.96 17.37
C GLN A 29 -8.93 -4.11 16.59
N ASP A 30 -9.39 -3.84 15.37
CA ASP A 30 -10.06 -4.82 14.53
C ASP A 30 -9.12 -5.99 14.17
N LYS A 31 -9.57 -7.21 14.46
CA LYS A 31 -8.79 -8.43 14.25
C LYS A 31 -8.61 -8.75 12.77
N CYS A 32 -9.65 -8.57 11.95
CA CYS A 32 -9.60 -8.84 10.52
C CYS A 32 -8.61 -7.90 9.83
N VAL A 33 -8.66 -6.60 10.18
CA VAL A 33 -7.71 -5.61 9.66
C VAL A 33 -6.27 -5.95 10.05
N LYS A 34 -6.03 -6.39 11.29
CA LYS A 34 -4.68 -6.85 11.73
C LYS A 34 -4.18 -8.03 10.91
N GLU A 35 -5.01 -9.04 10.68
CA GLU A 35 -4.62 -10.23 9.92
C GLU A 35 -4.25 -9.88 8.47
N ILE A 36 -5.02 -8.99 7.84
CA ILE A 36 -4.71 -8.49 6.49
C ILE A 36 -3.37 -7.75 6.49
N LEU A 37 -3.13 -6.85 7.45
CA LEU A 37 -1.89 -6.09 7.53
C LEU A 37 -0.66 -6.97 7.78
N GLU A 38 -0.77 -7.98 8.65
CA GLU A 38 0.31 -8.93 8.89
C GLU A 38 0.64 -9.75 7.64
N LYS A 39 -0.37 -10.17 6.87
CA LYS A 39 -0.16 -10.85 5.58
C LYS A 39 0.54 -9.95 4.57
N VAL A 40 0.03 -8.74 4.38
CA VAL A 40 0.62 -7.74 3.47
C VAL A 40 2.06 -7.44 3.88
N TRP A 41 2.31 -7.21 5.17
CA TRP A 41 3.65 -6.97 5.69
C TRP A 41 4.56 -8.18 5.48
N GLY A 42 4.09 -9.39 5.78
CA GLY A 42 4.84 -10.63 5.58
C GLY A 42 5.31 -10.82 4.13
N ILE A 43 4.46 -10.48 3.16
CA ILE A 43 4.76 -10.56 1.73
C ILE A 43 5.77 -9.47 1.32
N TYR A 44 5.52 -8.21 1.67
CA TYR A 44 6.23 -7.08 1.07
C TYR A 44 7.42 -6.55 1.88
N LYS A 45 7.57 -6.89 3.17
CA LYS A 45 8.62 -6.30 4.04
C LYS A 45 10.05 -6.51 3.56
N SER A 46 10.31 -7.57 2.78
CA SER A 46 11.64 -7.89 2.23
C SER A 46 11.92 -7.22 0.89
N PHE A 47 10.91 -6.61 0.27
CA PHE A 47 11.03 -5.98 -1.04
C PHE A 47 11.74 -4.64 -0.90
N SER A 48 12.70 -4.38 -1.79
CA SER A 48 13.32 -3.05 -1.87
C SER A 48 12.30 -2.01 -2.36
N ALA A 49 12.55 -0.73 -2.05
CA ALA A 49 11.71 0.37 -2.55
C ALA A 49 11.58 0.36 -4.09
N TRP A 50 12.67 0.02 -4.80
CA TRP A 50 12.65 -0.12 -6.26
C TRP A 50 11.82 -1.31 -6.74
N SER A 51 11.88 -2.43 -6.03
CA SER A 51 11.07 -3.62 -6.34
C SER A 51 9.57 -3.32 -6.18
N LEU A 52 9.18 -2.63 -5.11
CA LEU A 52 7.79 -2.19 -4.90
C LEU A 52 7.33 -1.22 -5.98
N ARG A 53 8.18 -0.25 -6.34
CA ARG A 53 7.90 0.68 -7.45
C ARG A 53 7.68 -0.07 -8.77
N ASN A 54 8.51 -1.07 -9.07
CA ASN A 54 8.40 -1.83 -10.31
C ASN A 54 7.13 -2.68 -10.35
N LEU A 55 6.64 -3.19 -9.20
CA LEU A 55 5.35 -3.88 -9.14
C LEU A 55 4.20 -2.97 -9.57
N THR A 56 4.19 -1.72 -9.10
CA THR A 56 3.15 -0.77 -9.52
C THR A 56 3.25 -0.38 -10.99
N HIS A 57 4.45 -0.41 -11.58
CA HIS A 57 4.67 -0.12 -13.00
C HIS A 57 4.66 -1.37 -13.90
N LYS A 58 4.15 -2.50 -13.42
CA LYS A 58 4.03 -3.70 -14.24
C LYS A 58 3.04 -3.46 -15.38
N THR A 59 3.37 -3.92 -16.59
CA THR A 59 2.49 -3.82 -17.75
C THR A 59 1.13 -4.43 -17.45
N GLY A 60 0.06 -3.69 -17.77
CA GLY A 60 -1.33 -4.08 -17.47
C GLY A 60 -1.78 -3.82 -16.03
N SER A 61 -0.99 -3.10 -15.22
CA SER A 61 -1.47 -2.56 -13.95
C SER A 61 -2.34 -1.30 -14.19
N PRO A 62 -3.20 -0.92 -13.22
CA PRO A 62 -3.95 0.34 -13.27
C PRO A 62 -3.07 1.60 -13.38
N TRP A 63 -1.80 1.49 -12.99
CA TRP A 63 -0.84 2.60 -13.02
C TRP A 63 -0.05 2.67 -14.34
N ASP A 64 -0.10 1.63 -15.16
CA ASP A 64 0.64 1.51 -16.42
C ASP A 64 0.27 2.63 -17.41
N PRO A 65 -1.02 2.94 -17.67
CA PRO A 65 -1.39 3.99 -18.63
C PRO A 65 -0.92 5.38 -18.19
N SER A 66 -0.88 5.63 -16.89
CA SER A 66 -0.43 6.91 -16.33
C SER A 66 1.10 7.02 -16.35
N PHE A 67 1.81 5.91 -16.19
CA PHE A 67 3.26 5.87 -16.26
C PHE A 67 3.78 6.04 -17.69
N GLU A 68 3.20 5.36 -18.68
CA GLU A 68 3.60 5.45 -20.09
C GLU A 68 3.37 6.85 -20.67
N ARG A 69 2.26 7.50 -20.32
CA ARG A 69 1.93 8.85 -20.79
C ARG A 69 2.86 9.94 -20.24
N LYS A 70 3.78 9.61 -19.31
CA LYS A 70 4.64 10.55 -18.57
C LYS A 70 3.88 11.75 -18.00
N SER A 71 2.59 11.57 -17.75
CA SER A 71 1.70 12.64 -17.33
C SER A 71 1.49 12.50 -15.83
N MET A 72 1.76 13.59 -15.12
CA MET A 72 1.52 13.67 -13.68
C MET A 72 0.05 13.98 -13.43
N PHE A 73 -0.44 13.69 -12.22
CA PHE A 73 -1.79 14.05 -11.75
C PHE A 73 -2.94 13.44 -12.56
N ILE A 74 -2.74 12.25 -13.12
CA ILE A 74 -3.85 11.49 -13.73
C ILE A 74 -4.59 10.77 -12.61
N ASP A 75 -5.89 11.05 -12.49
CA ASP A 75 -6.79 10.27 -11.66
C ASP A 75 -6.95 8.87 -12.27
N ILE A 76 -6.62 7.85 -11.48
CA ILE A 76 -6.84 6.45 -11.83
C ILE A 76 -8.24 6.09 -11.32
N PRO A 77 -9.16 5.67 -12.20
CA PRO A 77 -10.51 5.30 -11.78
C PRO A 77 -10.50 4.16 -10.75
N GLU A 78 -11.33 4.29 -9.71
CA GLU A 78 -11.44 3.27 -8.66
C GLU A 78 -11.84 1.89 -9.22
N GLU A 79 -12.70 1.88 -10.23
CA GLU A 79 -13.15 0.65 -10.89
C GLU A 79 -12.00 -0.13 -11.55
N GLU A 80 -11.01 0.55 -12.15
CA GLU A 80 -9.84 -0.11 -12.75
C GLU A 80 -8.98 -0.80 -11.69
N VAL A 81 -8.78 -0.13 -10.54
CA VAL A 81 -8.02 -0.67 -9.41
C VAL A 81 -8.75 -1.88 -8.82
N LYS A 82 -10.06 -1.77 -8.65
CA LYS A 82 -10.91 -2.83 -8.12
C LYS A 82 -10.91 -4.05 -9.04
N GLU A 83 -11.08 -3.86 -10.34
CA GLU A 83 -11.08 -4.95 -11.31
C GLU A 83 -9.74 -5.69 -11.32
N TYR A 84 -8.62 -4.94 -11.33
CA TYR A 84 -7.28 -5.51 -11.30
C TYR A 84 -7.05 -6.41 -10.07
N TYR A 85 -7.33 -5.89 -8.86
CA TYR A 85 -7.11 -6.68 -7.65
C TYR A 85 -8.12 -7.81 -7.48
N THR A 86 -9.36 -7.66 -7.95
CA THR A 86 -10.32 -8.77 -7.94
C THR A 86 -9.79 -9.93 -8.77
N LYS A 87 -9.35 -9.67 -10.02
CA LYS A 87 -8.75 -10.71 -10.88
C LYS A 87 -7.51 -11.34 -10.26
N TYR A 88 -6.63 -10.53 -9.68
CA TYR A 88 -5.41 -11.00 -9.04
C TYR A 88 -5.70 -11.90 -7.84
N ILE A 89 -6.66 -11.52 -6.99
CA ILE A 89 -7.05 -12.30 -5.80
C ILE A 89 -7.77 -13.58 -6.23
N THR A 90 -8.66 -13.53 -7.21
CA THR A 90 -9.33 -14.73 -7.74
C THR A 90 -8.31 -15.73 -8.29
N ALA A 91 -7.37 -15.28 -9.12
CA ALA A 91 -6.32 -16.17 -9.66
C ALA A 91 -5.45 -16.79 -8.56
N LEU A 92 -5.12 -16.03 -7.51
CA LEU A 92 -4.38 -16.56 -6.37
C LEU A 92 -5.15 -17.64 -5.59
N LEU A 93 -6.48 -17.55 -5.55
CA LEU A 93 -7.32 -18.53 -4.85
C LEU A 93 -7.59 -19.77 -5.71
N ASP A 94 -7.60 -19.63 -7.03
CA ASP A 94 -7.82 -20.72 -7.98
C ASP A 94 -6.55 -21.59 -8.21
N GLU A 95 -5.35 -21.08 -7.90
CA GLU A 95 -4.08 -21.83 -8.00
C GLU A 95 -3.81 -22.77 -6.80
N ASP A 96 -4.68 -22.76 -5.77
CA ASP A 96 -4.57 -23.57 -4.55
C ASP A 96 -5.41 -24.89 -4.60
N ASP A 97 -5.97 -25.27 -5.76
CA ASP A 97 -6.73 -26.53 -6.02
C ASP A 97 -5.92 -27.53 -6.89
#